data_AF-C9RAV8-F1
#
_entry.id   AF-C9RAV8-F1
#
_cell.length_a   1.000
_cell.length_b   1.000
_cell.length_c   1.000
_cell.angle_alpha   90.00
_cell.angle_beta   90.00
_cell.angle_gamma   90.00
#
_symmetry.space_group_name_H-M   'P 1'
#
loop_
_entity.id
_entity.type
_entity.pdbx_description
1 polymer ?
#
loop_
_entity_poly.entity_id
_entity_poly.type
_entity_poly.pdbx_seq_one_letter_code
_entity_poly.pdbx_strand_id
1 'polypeptide(L)'
;MALVAMVMYGTEKGKICFDGEKIFVQGEAPGLEAAVAPFLDRPLTYTAREVVEGKEVKVKKTALPGTVEHFSALIWHYLPFHARVKVLVVTGSLESNS
;
A
#
# COMPACT_ATOMS: atom_id res chain seq x y z
N MET A 1 -10.43 -7.94 11.01
CA MET A 1 -9.82 -8.63 9.85
C MET A 1 -8.75 -7.71 9.25
N ALA A 2 -7.65 -8.26 8.70
CA ALA A 2 -6.52 -7.49 8.16
C ALA A 2 -6.54 -7.44 6.61
N LEU A 3 -6.07 -6.35 6.01
CA LEU A 3 -5.79 -6.29 4.57
C LEU A 3 -4.43 -6.94 4.30
N VAL A 4 -4.33 -7.70 3.21
CA VAL A 4 -3.09 -8.39 2.82
C VAL A 4 -2.85 -8.21 1.33
N ALA A 5 -1.67 -7.72 0.98
CA ALA A 5 -1.16 -7.69 -0.39
C ALA A 5 -0.06 -8.75 -0.54
N MET A 6 -0.27 -9.73 -1.42
CA MET A 6 0.80 -10.61 -1.87
C MET A 6 1.60 -9.90 -2.95
N VAL A 7 2.92 -9.92 -2.81
CA VAL A 7 3.83 -9.17 -3.68
C VAL A 7 5.03 -10.01 -4.09
N MET A 8 5.72 -9.57 -5.15
CA MET A 8 7.04 -10.06 -5.51
C MET A 8 8.06 -8.92 -5.56
N TYR A 9 9.24 -9.17 -5.02
CA TYR A 9 10.42 -8.32 -5.18
C TYR A 9 11.54 -9.15 -5.79
N GLY A 10 11.87 -8.89 -7.06
CA GLY A 10 12.72 -9.80 -7.83
C GLY A 10 12.10 -11.20 -7.90
N THR A 11 12.76 -12.20 -7.34
CA THR A 11 12.29 -13.59 -7.22
C THR A 11 11.66 -13.90 -5.85
N GLU A 12 11.74 -12.98 -4.88
CA GLU A 12 11.18 -13.16 -3.54
C GLU A 12 9.67 -12.92 -3.57
N LYS A 13 8.91 -13.85 -2.98
CA LYS A 13 7.48 -13.67 -2.71
C LYS A 13 7.30 -13.28 -1.26
N GLY A 14 6.49 -12.27 -1.00
CA GLY A 14 6.19 -11.81 0.35
C GLY A 14 4.77 -11.31 0.51
N LYS A 15 4.43 -10.93 1.74
CA LYS A 15 3.12 -10.38 2.10
C LYS A 15 3.32 -9.06 2.81
N ILE A 16 2.57 -8.05 2.39
CA ILE A 16 2.45 -6.77 3.09
C ILE A 16 1.06 -6.74 3.69
N CYS A 17 0.99 -6.61 5.02
CA CYS A 17 -0.23 -6.69 5.79
C CYS A 17 -0.56 -5.34 6.40
N PHE A 18 -1.84 -5.05 6.59
CA PHE A 18 -2.34 -3.95 7.40
C PHE A 18 -3.37 -4.49 8.40
N ASP A 19 -3.09 -4.35 9.69
CA ASP A 19 -3.91 -4.91 10.78
C ASP A 19 -5.05 -3.99 11.25
N GLY A 20 -5.14 -2.78 10.69
CA GLY A 20 -6.06 -1.73 11.14
C GLY A 20 -5.33 -0.54 11.75
N GLU A 21 -4.06 -0.72 12.16
CA GLU A 21 -3.26 0.33 12.79
C GLU A 21 -1.91 0.53 12.11
N LYS A 22 -1.27 -0.54 11.62
CA LYS A 22 0.08 -0.48 11.03
C LYS A 22 0.23 -1.39 9.83
N ILE A 23 1.16 -1.00 8.96
CA ILE A 23 1.57 -1.81 7.82
C ILE A 23 2.87 -2.54 8.17
N PHE A 24 2.96 -3.83 7.85
CA PHE A 24 4.16 -4.62 8.09
C PHE A 24 4.36 -5.70 7.03
N VAL A 25 5.60 -6.16 6.87
CA VAL A 25 5.92 -7.32 6.04
C VAL A 25 5.74 -8.58 6.90
N GLN A 26 5.01 -9.56 6.39
CA GLN A 26 4.80 -10.85 7.05
C GLN A 26 5.67 -11.93 6.43
N GLY A 27 6.45 -12.62 7.26
CA GLY A 27 7.34 -13.71 6.88
C GLY A 27 8.78 -13.24 6.65
N GLU A 28 9.65 -14.17 6.24
CA GLU A 28 11.06 -13.90 5.98
C GLU A 28 11.27 -13.49 4.52
N ALA A 29 11.29 -12.18 4.28
CA ALA A 29 11.55 -11.57 2.97
C ALA A 29 12.40 -10.30 3.16
N PRO A 30 13.69 -10.43 3.53
CA PRO A 30 14.53 -9.31 3.95
C PRO A 30 14.75 -8.28 2.84
N GLY A 31 14.81 -8.71 1.57
CA GLY A 31 14.92 -7.79 0.43
C GLY A 31 13.66 -6.94 0.27
N LEU A 32 12.49 -7.56 0.42
CA LEU A 32 11.21 -6.87 0.41
C LEU A 32 11.08 -5.92 1.60
N GLU A 33 11.44 -6.35 2.81
CA GLU A 33 11.37 -5.52 4.01
C GLU A 33 12.23 -4.27 3.86
N ALA A 34 13.48 -4.40 3.42
CA ALA A 34 14.36 -3.28 3.16
C ALA A 34 13.82 -2.32 2.08
N ALA A 35 13.16 -2.85 1.04
CA ALA A 35 12.58 -2.05 -0.03
C ALA A 35 11.31 -1.28 0.42
N VAL A 36 10.54 -1.85 1.35
CA VAL A 36 9.27 -1.29 1.83
C VAL A 36 9.47 -0.35 3.02
N ALA A 37 10.44 -0.64 3.91
CA ALA A 37 10.67 0.08 5.16
C ALA A 37 10.69 1.62 5.05
N PRO A 38 11.30 2.25 4.02
CA PRO A 38 11.29 3.71 3.89
C PRO A 38 9.91 4.34 3.72
N PHE A 39 8.87 3.56 3.48
CA PHE A 39 7.50 4.03 3.20
C PHE A 39 6.49 3.65 4.28
N LEU A 40 6.88 2.92 5.33
CA LEU A 40 5.94 2.40 6.34
C LEU A 40 5.47 3.46 7.34
N ASP A 41 6.36 4.37 7.73
CA ASP A 41 6.12 5.30 8.84
C ASP A 41 6.13 6.78 8.42
N ARG A 42 5.86 7.06 7.13
CA ARG A 42 5.81 8.44 6.62
C ARG A 42 4.60 8.71 5.75
N PRO A 43 4.11 9.96 5.68
CA PRO A 43 3.06 10.31 4.74
C PRO A 43 3.46 10.02 3.29
N LEU A 44 2.51 9.53 2.50
CA LEU A 44 2.70 9.22 1.08
C LEU A 44 1.86 10.16 0.22
N THR A 45 2.51 10.96 -0.62
CA THR A 45 1.85 11.85 -1.56
C THR A 45 1.74 11.21 -2.93
N TYR A 46 0.52 11.05 -3.44
CA TYR A 46 0.28 10.41 -4.74
C TYR A 46 -0.73 11.19 -5.57
N THR A 47 -0.74 10.93 -6.88
CA THR A 47 -1.73 11.52 -7.80
C THR A 47 -2.87 10.52 -8.01
N ALA A 48 -4.08 10.93 -7.66
CA ALA A 48 -5.31 10.20 -7.91
C ALA A 48 -6.09 10.85 -9.06
N ARG A 49 -6.96 10.05 -9.70
CA ARG A 49 -7.97 10.56 -10.63
C ARG A 49 -9.29 10.64 -9.87
N GLU A 50 -9.95 11.78 -9.95
CA GLU A 50 -11.26 12.01 -9.36
C GLU A 50 -12.21 12.59 -10.40
N VAL A 51 -13.49 12.29 -10.25
CA VAL A 51 -14.53 12.89 -11.08
C VAL A 51 -15.15 14.04 -10.30
N VAL A 52 -14.92 15.27 -10.76
CA VAL A 52 -15.49 16.50 -10.20
C VAL A 52 -16.38 17.10 -11.28
N GLU A 53 -17.67 17.30 -10.96
CA GLU A 53 -18.66 17.85 -11.90
C GLU A 53 -18.71 17.11 -13.26
N GLY A 54 -18.55 15.78 -13.23
CA GLY A 54 -18.55 14.95 -14.43
C GLY A 54 -17.26 14.97 -15.26
N LYS A 55 -16.20 15.64 -14.78
CA LYS A 55 -14.88 15.68 -15.44
C LYS A 55 -13.84 14.92 -14.61
N GLU A 56 -13.03 14.09 -15.28
CA GLU A 56 -11.88 13.45 -14.64
C GLU A 56 -10.75 14.48 -14.49
N VAL A 57 -10.33 14.70 -13.24
CA VAL A 57 -9.24 15.59 -12.87
C VAL A 57 -8.17 14.82 -12.09
N LYS A 58 -6.91 15.25 -12.21
CA LYS A 58 -5.81 14.72 -11.41
C LYS A 58 -5.66 15.56 -10.15
N VAL A 59 -5.75 14.92 -8.99
CA VAL A 59 -5.58 15.55 -7.69
C VAL A 59 -4.38 14.96 -6.96
N LYS A 60 -3.64 15.79 -6.22
CA LYS A 60 -2.62 15.31 -5.29
C LYS A 60 -3.28 15.00 -3.95
N LYS A 61 -3.08 13.78 -3.45
CA LYS A 61 -3.51 13.33 -2.13
C LYS A 61 -2.31 13.00 -1.27
N THR A 62 -2.50 13.08 0.05
CA THR A 62 -1.50 12.66 1.04
C THR A 62 -2.14 11.67 1.98
N ALA A 63 -1.65 10.43 1.98
CA ALA A 63 -2.10 9.38 2.88
C ALA A 63 -1.22 9.35 4.13
N LEU A 64 -1.83 9.39 5.32
CA LEU A 64 -1.12 9.39 6.60
C LEU A 64 -0.83 7.95 7.09
N PRO A 65 0.33 7.71 7.72
CA PRO A 65 0.68 6.40 8.27
C PRO A 65 -0.42 5.78 9.13
N GLY A 66 -0.53 4.45 9.09
CA GLY A 66 -1.52 3.69 9.85
C GLY A 66 -2.96 3.76 9.34
N THR A 67 -3.21 4.38 8.19
CA THR A 67 -4.54 4.42 7.57
C THR A 67 -4.70 3.40 6.44
N VAL A 68 -5.96 3.06 6.12
CA VAL A 68 -6.31 2.26 4.93
C VAL A 68 -5.83 2.93 3.65
N GLU A 69 -5.97 4.25 3.57
CA GLU A 69 -5.50 5.04 2.43
C GLU A 69 -3.98 4.92 2.28
N HIS A 70 -3.24 4.87 3.38
CA HIS A 70 -1.80 4.68 3.37
C HIS A 70 -1.40 3.29 2.86
N PHE A 71 -2.11 2.24 3.27
CA PHE A 71 -1.92 0.92 2.69
C PHE A 71 -2.21 0.92 1.18
N SER A 72 -3.33 1.51 0.75
CA SER A 72 -3.69 1.62 -0.66
C SER A 72 -2.65 2.41 -1.48
N ALA A 73 -2.22 3.56 -0.96
CA ALA A 73 -1.20 4.40 -1.57
C ALA A 73 0.14 3.66 -1.71
N LEU A 74 0.54 2.94 -0.67
CA LEU A 74 1.74 2.13 -0.68
C LEU A 74 1.69 1.08 -1.79
N ILE A 75 0.63 0.25 -1.81
CA ILE A 75 0.48 -0.87 -2.74
C ILE A 75 0.36 -0.41 -4.20
N TRP A 76 -0.46 0.60 -4.48
CA TRP A 76 -0.80 0.95 -5.87
C TRP A 76 0.04 2.08 -6.47
N HIS A 77 0.57 2.98 -5.65
CA HIS A 77 1.23 4.18 -6.14
C HIS A 77 2.72 4.25 -5.81
N TYR A 78 3.18 3.57 -4.75
CA TYR A 78 4.57 3.65 -4.34
C TYR A 78 5.37 2.41 -4.71
N LEU A 79 4.95 1.23 -4.25
CA LEU A 79 5.74 0.01 -4.38
C LEU A 79 6.08 -0.38 -5.83
N PRO A 80 5.14 -0.30 -6.80
CA PRO A 80 5.46 -0.61 -8.20
C PRO A 80 6.46 0.36 -8.83
N PHE A 81 6.41 1.64 -8.46
CA PHE A 81 7.13 2.72 -9.14
C PHE A 81 8.45 3.10 -8.44
N HIS A 82 8.51 2.96 -7.12
CA HIS A 82 9.64 3.40 -6.30
C HIS A 82 10.45 2.23 -5.72
N ALA A 83 9.84 1.05 -5.55
CA ALA A 83 10.49 -0.11 -4.93
C ALA A 83 10.62 -1.31 -5.87
N ARG A 84 10.16 -1.20 -7.14
CA ARG A 84 10.13 -2.30 -8.13
C ARG A 84 9.43 -3.57 -7.61
N VAL A 85 8.49 -3.39 -6.69
CA VAL A 85 7.71 -4.47 -6.10
C VAL A 85 6.47 -4.68 -6.96
N LYS A 86 6.25 -5.92 -7.42
CA LYS A 86 5.06 -6.29 -8.20
C LYS A 86 3.96 -6.78 -7.27
N VAL A 87 2.81 -6.12 -7.31
CA VAL A 87 1.60 -6.58 -6.60
C VAL A 87 0.98 -7.74 -7.37
N LEU A 88 0.71 -8.84 -6.69
CA LEU A 88 0.07 -10.03 -7.28
C LEU A 88 -1.43 -10.04 -7.00
N VAL A 89 -1.81 -9.88 -5.74
CA VAL A 89 -3.21 -9.89 -5.30
C VAL A 89 -3.33 -9.11 -3.99
N VAL A 90 -4.47 -8.46 -3.81
CA VAL A 90 -4.87 -7.83 -2.54
C VAL A 90 -6.14 -8.52 -2.07
N THR A 91 -6.13 -8.98 -0.82
CA THR A 91 -7.26 -9.67 -0.17
C THR A 91 -7.51 -9.10 1.22
N GLY A 92 -8.65 -9.47 1.81
CA GLY A 92 -9.08 -9.02 3.13
C GLY A 92 -10.20 -8.00 3.08
N SER A 93 -10.80 -7.76 4.24
CA SER A 93 -11.82 -6.75 4.48
C SER A 93 -11.55 -6.14 5.84
N LEU A 94 -11.71 -4.83 5.98
CA LEU A 94 -11.82 -4.20 7.30
C LEU A 94 -13.32 -4.10 7.56
N GLU A 95 -13.82 -4.85 8.54
CA GLU A 95 -15.19 -4.67 8.97
C GLU A 95 -15.30 -3.25 9.54
N SER A 96 -16.04 -2.39 8.85
CA SER A 96 -16.45 -1.10 9.38
C SER A 96 -17.37 -1.38 10.56
N ASN A 97 -16.85 -1.39 11.78
CA ASN A 97 -17.69 -1.24 12.96
C ASN A 97 -18.43 0.09 12.80
N SER A 98 -19.69 -0.03 12.38
CA SER A 98 -20.62 1.06 12.13
C SER A 98 -21.36 1.39 13.42
#